data_AF-A0A7J8AMR9-F1
#
_entry.id   AF-A0A7J8AMR9-F1
#
_cell.length_a   1.000
_cell.length_b   1.000
_cell.length_c   1.000
_cell.angle_alpha   90.00
_cell.angle_beta   90.00
_cell.angle_gamma   90.00
#
_symmetry.space_group_name_H-M   'P 1'
#
loop_
_entity.id
_entity.type
_entity.pdbx_description
1 polymer ?
#
loop_
_entity_poly.entity_id
_entity_poly.type
_entity_poly.pdbx_seq_one_letter_code
_entity_poly.pdbx_strand_id
1 'polypeptide(L)'
;MQELNNEINLQQSVTYQASQALNCCVDEEHGKGSLEEAEAERLLLITTEKRTLLMDDLNKLKSEGPQRKNKTGLLSQSEFVPSKESVTLSKIRLPLKADFACSTVQKPDAASYSFLFILKAGAKSIVATPLASTATSLNGDALMFSTTYTLKDVSNDFEISIEVYSLVQKKDPSVPDKKKKAYKSKAITPKQFLTSITTKSTLHSSVMASLGSLHAVCTRNFILVGSYTLSLSSVGNTKFAVDKINYDVKERELLGYLFQEKVPFLSLLEGHIRLKIKCPLNSSVEEKGFLTIFEDVSGFGTWHQKWYILSGNCISYWTYPDDKKRKNPIGRINLANCTSHQIEPANREFCTRCNTFELITVRPQREDDR
;
A
#
# COMPACT_ATOMS: atom_id res chain seq x y z
N MET A 1 20.02 8.79 -18.90
CA MET A 1 20.30 9.92 -17.98
C MET A 1 19.51 11.17 -18.35
N GLN A 2 19.56 11.65 -19.60
CA GLN A 2 18.81 12.85 -20.01
C GLN A 2 17.29 12.71 -19.83
N GLU A 3 16.68 11.61 -20.28
CA GLU A 3 15.25 11.35 -20.08
C GLU A 3 14.85 11.35 -18.60
N LEU A 4 15.68 10.74 -17.74
CA LEU A 4 15.46 10.69 -16.31
C LEU A 4 15.50 12.09 -15.67
N ASN A 5 16.45 12.92 -16.10
CA ASN A 5 16.58 14.30 -15.65
C ASN A 5 15.40 15.18 -16.13
N ASN A 6 14.93 14.96 -17.35
CA ASN A 6 13.75 15.64 -17.89
C ASN A 6 12.50 15.28 -17.08
N GLU A 7 12.30 14.00 -16.77
CA GLU A 7 11.18 13.55 -15.96
C GLU A 7 11.26 14.09 -14.52
N ILE A 8 12.45 14.12 -13.91
CA ILE A 8 12.68 14.74 -12.59
C ILE A 8 12.27 16.21 -12.60
N ASN A 9 12.68 16.98 -13.61
CA ASN A 9 12.34 18.39 -13.74
C ASN A 9 10.83 18.57 -13.93
N LEU A 10 10.20 17.71 -14.72
CA LEU A 10 8.75 17.70 -14.88
C LEU A 10 8.06 17.46 -13.53
N GLN A 11 8.46 16.41 -12.79
CA GLN A 11 7.88 16.14 -11.46
C GLN A 11 8.10 17.32 -10.51
N GLN A 12 9.26 17.98 -10.54
CA GLN A 12 9.51 19.20 -9.76
C GLN A 12 8.55 20.34 -10.09
N SER A 13 8.28 20.60 -11.38
CA SER A 13 7.32 21.61 -11.80
C SER A 13 5.90 21.29 -11.33
N VAL A 14 5.47 20.03 -11.43
CA VAL A 14 4.13 19.62 -10.96
C VAL A 14 4.03 19.72 -9.43
N THR A 15 5.06 19.29 -8.69
CA THR A 15 5.13 19.45 -7.23
C THR A 15 5.01 20.93 -6.83
N TYR A 16 5.68 21.83 -7.56
CA TYR A 16 5.56 23.26 -7.30
C TYR A 16 4.14 23.78 -7.56
N GLN A 17 3.54 23.43 -8.70
CA GLN A 17 2.17 23.85 -9.03
C GLN A 17 1.13 23.34 -8.03
N ALA A 18 1.22 22.06 -7.64
CA ALA A 18 0.34 21.47 -6.62
C ALA A 18 0.49 22.19 -5.27
N SER A 19 1.73 22.53 -4.88
CA SER A 19 1.99 23.30 -3.65
C SER A 19 1.37 24.69 -3.72
N GLN A 20 1.46 25.39 -4.86
CA GLN A 20 0.84 26.70 -5.02
C GLN A 20 -0.70 26.63 -5.00
N ALA A 21 -1.29 25.59 -5.59
CA ALA A 21 -2.74 25.37 -5.51
C ALA A 21 -3.20 25.19 -4.07
N LEU A 22 -2.46 24.41 -3.26
CA LEU A 22 -2.76 24.21 -1.84
C LEU A 22 -2.59 25.49 -1.02
N ASN A 23 -1.63 26.36 -1.36
CA ASN A 23 -1.48 27.67 -0.71
C ASN A 23 -2.68 28.60 -0.93
N CYS A 24 -3.48 28.37 -1.99
CA CYS A 24 -4.71 29.12 -2.22
C CYS A 24 -5.87 28.67 -1.32
N CYS A 25 -5.81 27.46 -0.76
CA CYS A 25 -6.85 26.88 0.10
C CYS A 25 -6.77 27.44 1.54
N VAL A 26 -7.05 28.72 1.70
CA VAL A 26 -6.92 29.44 2.98
C VAL A 26 -8.15 29.32 3.88
N ASP A 27 -9.34 29.16 3.31
CA ASP A 27 -10.63 29.00 4.00
C ASP A 27 -11.62 28.21 3.11
N GLU A 28 -12.82 27.92 3.63
CA GLU A 28 -13.83 27.12 2.90
C GLU A 28 -14.25 27.76 1.57
N GLU A 29 -14.32 29.10 1.47
CA GLU A 29 -14.66 29.80 0.23
C GLU A 29 -13.58 29.60 -0.85
N HIS A 30 -12.32 29.45 -0.41
CA HIS A 30 -11.17 29.20 -1.28
C HIS A 30 -10.77 27.73 -1.39
N GLY A 31 -11.66 26.79 -0.99
CA GLY A 31 -11.48 25.35 -1.20
C GLY A 31 -10.82 24.59 -0.04
N LYS A 32 -10.63 25.21 1.14
CA LYS A 32 -10.20 24.47 2.32
C LYS A 32 -11.23 23.40 2.69
N GLY A 33 -10.77 22.17 2.91
CA GLY A 33 -11.62 21.02 3.22
C GLY A 33 -12.36 20.44 2.02
N SER A 34 -12.12 20.94 0.81
CA SER A 34 -12.80 20.46 -0.40
C SER A 34 -12.14 19.22 -1.01
N LEU A 35 -12.83 18.61 -1.97
CA LEU A 35 -12.29 17.50 -2.76
C LEU A 35 -11.11 17.96 -3.62
N GLU A 36 -11.15 19.20 -4.12
CA GLU A 36 -10.08 19.80 -4.92
C GLU A 36 -8.79 19.94 -4.10
N GLU A 37 -8.87 20.35 -2.83
CA GLU A 37 -7.72 20.34 -1.92
C GLU A 37 -7.18 18.92 -1.75
N ALA A 38 -8.05 17.93 -1.54
CA ALA A 38 -7.65 16.53 -1.37
C ALA A 38 -6.98 15.95 -2.63
N GLU A 39 -7.45 16.28 -3.82
CA GLU A 39 -6.83 15.87 -5.09
C GLU A 39 -5.50 16.60 -5.35
N ALA A 40 -5.37 17.87 -4.95
CA ALA A 40 -4.10 18.60 -5.00
C ALA A 40 -3.06 17.98 -4.04
N GLU A 41 -3.47 17.61 -2.82
CA GLU A 41 -2.65 16.84 -1.87
C GLU A 41 -2.22 15.48 -2.46
N ARG A 42 -3.15 14.78 -3.10
CA ARG A 42 -2.88 13.50 -3.77
C ARG A 42 -1.86 13.66 -4.88
N LEU A 43 -1.99 14.68 -5.73
CA LEU A 43 -1.03 14.98 -6.78
C LEU A 43 0.35 15.34 -6.22
N LEU A 44 0.40 16.14 -5.16
CA LEU A 44 1.63 16.50 -4.47
C LEU A 44 2.35 15.26 -3.91
N LEU A 45 1.60 14.30 -3.36
CA LEU A 45 2.11 13.01 -2.90
C LEU A 45 2.73 12.19 -4.03
N ILE A 46 1.96 11.91 -5.07
CA ILE A 46 2.37 11.05 -6.18
C ILE A 46 3.62 11.60 -6.87
N THR A 47 3.61 12.90 -7.17
CA THR A 47 4.71 13.55 -7.91
C THR A 47 6.00 13.53 -7.12
N THR A 48 5.92 13.65 -5.79
CA THR A 48 7.12 13.61 -4.99
C THR A 48 7.63 12.21 -4.75
N GLU A 49 6.76 11.23 -4.49
CA GLU A 49 7.18 9.81 -4.43
C GLU A 49 7.88 9.40 -5.73
N LYS A 50 7.28 9.74 -6.87
CA LYS A 50 7.86 9.49 -8.18
C LYS A 50 9.21 10.21 -8.34
N ARG A 51 9.32 11.47 -7.94
CA ARG A 51 10.58 12.22 -7.99
C ARG A 51 11.68 11.57 -7.15
N THR A 52 11.37 11.12 -5.93
CA THR A 52 12.32 10.43 -5.05
C THR A 52 12.87 9.18 -5.73
N LEU A 53 11.99 8.33 -6.26
CA LEU A 53 12.41 7.11 -6.97
C LEU A 53 13.28 7.41 -8.21
N LEU A 54 12.93 8.45 -8.98
CA LEU A 54 13.72 8.84 -10.16
C LEU A 54 15.10 9.38 -9.76
N MET A 55 15.19 10.10 -8.65
CA MET A 55 16.46 10.57 -8.10
C MET A 55 17.34 9.41 -7.62
N ASP A 56 16.75 8.41 -6.95
CA ASP A 56 17.46 7.22 -6.50
C ASP A 56 18.00 6.42 -7.70
N ASP A 57 17.18 6.22 -8.73
CA ASP A 57 17.61 5.60 -9.99
C ASP A 57 18.74 6.41 -10.67
N LEU A 58 18.67 7.75 -10.65
CA LEU A 58 19.71 8.61 -11.22
C LEU A 58 21.02 8.48 -10.46
N ASN A 59 20.95 8.44 -9.14
CA ASN A 59 22.12 8.30 -8.27
C ASN A 59 22.76 6.91 -8.43
N LYS A 60 21.95 5.87 -8.57
CA LYS A 60 22.42 4.51 -8.90
C LYS A 60 23.13 4.46 -10.24
N LEU A 61 22.57 5.07 -11.29
CA LEU A 61 23.20 5.13 -12.61
C LEU A 61 24.52 5.93 -12.60
N LYS A 62 24.61 6.97 -11.76
CA LYS A 62 25.85 7.75 -11.59
C LYS A 62 26.93 6.97 -10.84
N SER A 63 26.55 6.14 -9.86
CA SER A 63 27.50 5.37 -9.05
C SER A 63 27.98 4.09 -9.74
N GLU A 64 27.23 3.55 -10.70
CA GLU A 64 27.57 2.27 -11.37
C GLU A 64 28.77 2.34 -12.34
N GLY A 65 29.20 3.53 -12.80
CA GLY A 65 30.41 3.74 -13.61
C GLY A 65 30.49 2.93 -14.93
N PRO A 66 31.54 3.09 -15.76
CA PRO A 66 31.68 2.35 -17.02
C PRO A 66 31.98 0.84 -16.88
N GLN A 67 32.19 0.33 -15.65
CA GLN A 67 32.94 -0.91 -15.39
C GLN A 67 32.11 -2.11 -14.89
N ARG A 68 30.78 -2.11 -15.03
CA ARG A 68 29.94 -3.27 -14.67
C ARG A 68 29.19 -3.91 -15.84
N LYS A 69 29.62 -3.69 -17.09
CA LYS A 69 29.10 -4.49 -18.23
C LYS A 69 29.66 -5.92 -18.29
N ASN A 70 30.70 -6.26 -17.53
CA ASN A 70 31.40 -7.56 -17.61
C ASN A 70 31.38 -8.37 -16.30
N LYS A 71 30.22 -8.46 -15.62
CA LYS A 71 30.02 -9.43 -14.52
C LYS A 71 28.71 -10.21 -14.64
N THR A 72 28.27 -10.50 -15.86
CA THR A 72 27.22 -11.50 -16.15
C THR A 72 27.85 -12.74 -16.79
N GLY A 73 28.94 -13.23 -16.18
CA GLY A 73 29.58 -14.48 -16.55
C GLY A 73 29.99 -15.21 -15.28
N LEU A 74 29.54 -16.45 -15.15
CA LEU A 74 29.66 -17.35 -13.99
C LEU A 74 28.68 -17.12 -12.84
N LEU A 75 27.39 -17.34 -13.10
CA LEU A 75 26.57 -18.14 -12.20
C LEU A 75 25.88 -19.21 -13.05
N SER A 76 25.99 -20.46 -12.59
CA SER A 76 25.47 -21.71 -13.12
C SER A 76 24.42 -21.60 -14.24
N GLN A 77 24.68 -22.28 -15.36
CA GLN A 77 23.65 -22.67 -16.33
C GLN A 77 22.54 -23.45 -15.60
N SER A 78 21.51 -22.75 -15.15
CA SER A 78 20.20 -23.31 -14.92
C SER A 78 19.46 -23.20 -16.26
N GLU A 79 19.04 -24.33 -16.83
CA GLU A 79 18.26 -24.41 -18.06
C GLU A 79 16.87 -23.73 -17.97
N PHE A 80 16.53 -23.10 -16.85
CA PHE A 80 15.30 -22.33 -16.69
C PHE A 80 15.52 -20.88 -17.13
N VAL A 81 15.21 -20.59 -18.40
CA VAL A 81 14.98 -19.22 -18.86
C VAL A 81 13.87 -18.63 -17.99
N PRO A 82 14.10 -17.52 -17.24
CA PRO A 82 13.03 -16.87 -16.50
C PRO A 82 11.95 -16.46 -17.50
N SER A 83 10.77 -17.06 -17.36
CA SER A 83 9.61 -16.67 -18.14
C SER A 83 9.41 -15.16 -17.97
N LYS A 84 9.26 -14.44 -19.08
CA LYS A 84 8.90 -13.02 -19.05
C LYS A 84 7.45 -12.92 -18.58
N GLU A 85 7.29 -12.82 -17.27
CA GLU A 85 5.98 -12.92 -16.63
C GLU A 85 5.34 -11.55 -16.43
N SER A 86 4.04 -11.57 -16.14
CA SER A 86 3.34 -10.38 -15.69
C SER A 86 2.68 -10.65 -14.34
N VAL A 87 2.70 -9.67 -13.45
CA VAL A 87 2.03 -9.74 -12.15
C VAL A 87 0.92 -8.72 -12.14
N THR A 88 -0.33 -9.18 -12.04
CA THR A 88 -1.51 -8.31 -11.97
C THR A 88 -2.12 -8.31 -10.57
N LEU A 89 -2.23 -7.12 -9.99
CA LEU A 89 -2.96 -6.86 -8.74
C LEU A 89 -4.35 -6.32 -9.07
N SER A 90 -5.38 -6.86 -8.41
CA SER A 90 -6.78 -6.48 -8.65
C SER A 90 -7.61 -6.65 -7.38
N LYS A 91 -8.85 -6.12 -7.38
CA LYS A 91 -9.80 -6.23 -6.27
C LYS A 91 -9.21 -5.74 -4.94
N ILE A 92 -8.52 -4.60 -4.97
CA ILE A 92 -7.87 -4.01 -3.80
C ILE A 92 -8.95 -3.51 -2.83
N ARG A 93 -8.79 -3.86 -1.56
CA ARG A 93 -9.69 -3.46 -0.47
C ARG A 93 -8.90 -3.11 0.79
N LEU A 94 -9.40 -2.11 1.51
CA LEU A 94 -8.86 -1.66 2.78
C LEU A 94 -9.93 -1.78 3.89
N PRO A 95 -9.92 -2.90 4.64
CA PRO A 95 -10.74 -3.05 5.83
C PRO A 95 -10.43 -1.98 6.90
N LEU A 96 -11.50 -1.38 7.41
CA LEU A 96 -11.48 -0.39 8.47
C LEU A 96 -12.02 -0.99 9.78
N LYS A 97 -11.64 -0.43 10.93
CA LYS A 97 -12.26 -0.84 12.19
C LYS A 97 -13.73 -0.44 12.22
N ALA A 98 -14.56 -1.29 12.83
CA ALA A 98 -16.01 -1.11 12.87
C ALA A 98 -16.43 0.16 13.65
N ASP A 99 -15.78 0.43 14.78
CA ASP A 99 -16.00 1.64 15.59
C ASP A 99 -15.72 2.92 14.79
N PHE A 100 -14.61 2.94 14.04
CA PHE A 100 -14.29 4.05 13.15
C PHE A 100 -15.33 4.21 12.03
N ALA A 101 -15.65 3.13 11.30
CA ALA A 101 -16.64 3.18 10.23
C ALA A 101 -18.00 3.69 10.74
N CYS A 102 -18.48 3.19 11.88
CA CYS A 102 -19.70 3.66 12.52
C CYS A 102 -19.63 5.14 12.92
N SER A 103 -18.49 5.61 13.42
CA SER A 103 -18.32 7.02 13.81
C SER A 103 -18.51 7.99 12.64
N THR A 104 -18.05 7.62 11.45
CA THR A 104 -18.19 8.45 10.24
C THR A 104 -19.64 8.55 9.75
N VAL A 105 -20.46 7.53 10.02
CA VAL A 105 -21.90 7.55 9.71
C VAL A 105 -22.68 8.36 10.74
N GLN A 106 -22.30 8.29 12.02
CA GLN A 106 -22.98 9.01 13.10
C GLN A 106 -22.64 10.51 13.12
N LYS A 107 -21.43 10.89 12.69
CA LYS A 107 -20.93 12.27 12.69
C LYS A 107 -20.31 12.63 11.33
N PRO A 108 -21.10 12.69 10.24
CA PRO A 108 -20.58 12.93 8.91
C PRO A 108 -19.91 14.31 8.75
N ASP A 109 -20.33 15.30 9.55
CA ASP A 109 -19.83 16.68 9.45
C ASP A 109 -18.55 16.96 10.27
N ALA A 110 -18.05 15.98 11.03
CA ALA A 110 -16.91 16.21 11.93
C ALA A 110 -15.57 16.31 11.19
N ALA A 111 -15.34 15.43 10.21
CA ALA A 111 -14.15 15.41 9.37
C ALA A 111 -14.37 14.54 8.13
N SER A 112 -13.73 14.90 7.02
CA SER A 112 -13.60 14.01 5.87
C SER A 112 -12.34 13.15 6.02
N TYR A 113 -12.48 11.88 5.66
CA TYR A 113 -11.39 10.90 5.66
C TYR A 113 -11.23 10.35 4.26
N SER A 114 -10.06 10.59 3.68
CA SER A 114 -9.69 10.15 2.34
C SER A 114 -8.51 9.19 2.41
N PHE A 115 -8.56 8.13 1.62
CA PHE A 115 -7.54 7.09 1.57
C PHE A 115 -7.12 6.84 0.12
N LEU A 116 -5.86 6.48 -0.08
CA LEU A 116 -5.35 6.02 -1.37
C LEU A 116 -4.27 4.95 -1.18
N PHE A 117 -4.05 4.16 -2.22
CA PHE A 117 -2.89 3.29 -2.32
C PHE A 117 -1.88 3.85 -3.33
N ILE A 118 -0.60 3.69 -3.04
CA ILE A 118 0.50 3.77 -4.01
C ILE A 118 1.06 2.37 -4.20
N LEU A 119 1.07 1.91 -5.45
CA LEU A 119 1.61 0.62 -5.87
C LEU A 119 2.87 0.90 -6.70
N LYS A 120 4.03 0.43 -6.26
CA LYS A 120 5.31 0.73 -6.92
C LYS A 120 6.25 -0.46 -7.03
N ALA A 121 6.86 -0.60 -8.20
CA ALA A 121 7.96 -1.53 -8.47
C ALA A 121 9.04 -0.77 -9.28
N GLY A 122 9.86 0.00 -8.55
CA GLY A 122 10.80 0.97 -9.14
C GLY A 122 10.14 2.23 -9.69
N ALA A 123 10.96 3.18 -10.18
CA ALA A 123 10.49 4.51 -10.57
C ALA A 123 9.55 4.52 -11.80
N LYS A 124 9.70 3.53 -12.69
CA LYS A 124 8.93 3.44 -13.93
C LYS A 124 7.55 2.80 -13.76
N SER A 125 7.31 2.13 -12.64
CA SER A 125 6.08 1.37 -12.41
C SER A 125 5.41 1.80 -11.11
N ILE A 126 5.08 3.09 -11.00
CA ILE A 126 4.30 3.68 -9.91
C ILE A 126 2.88 3.98 -10.38
N VAL A 127 1.89 3.54 -9.61
CA VAL A 127 0.46 3.80 -9.84
C VAL A 127 -0.20 4.14 -8.52
N ALA A 128 -0.96 5.23 -8.48
CA ALA A 128 -1.76 5.60 -7.32
C ALA A 128 -3.24 5.44 -7.62
N THR A 129 -4.00 4.92 -6.67
CA THR A 129 -5.45 4.80 -6.80
C THR A 129 -6.12 6.18 -6.75
N PRO A 130 -7.35 6.33 -7.27
CA PRO A 130 -8.21 7.46 -6.91
C PRO A 130 -8.41 7.54 -5.39
N LEU A 131 -8.86 8.69 -4.91
CA LEU A 131 -9.28 8.86 -3.52
C LEU A 131 -10.52 8.00 -3.23
N ALA A 132 -10.48 7.29 -2.11
CA ALA A 132 -11.62 6.59 -1.55
C ALA A 132 -11.97 7.19 -0.19
N SER A 133 -13.26 7.34 0.09
CA SER A 133 -13.75 7.78 1.40
C SER A 133 -14.81 6.81 1.93
N THR A 134 -15.09 6.89 3.23
CA THR A 134 -16.15 6.09 3.84
C THR A 134 -17.53 6.41 3.27
N ALA A 135 -17.74 7.65 2.78
CA ALA A 135 -19.00 8.09 2.20
C ALA A 135 -19.29 7.49 0.80
N THR A 136 -18.27 7.24 -0.02
CA THR A 136 -18.46 6.86 -1.43
C THR A 136 -18.01 5.44 -1.76
N SER A 137 -17.09 4.88 -0.97
CA SER A 137 -16.31 3.70 -1.38
C SER A 137 -16.39 2.54 -0.38
N LEU A 138 -17.12 2.69 0.72
CA LEU A 138 -17.26 1.66 1.75
C LEU A 138 -18.25 0.58 1.31
N ASN A 139 -17.83 -0.69 1.36
CA ASN A 139 -18.69 -1.84 1.14
C ASN A 139 -18.45 -2.87 2.25
N GLY A 140 -19.45 -3.04 3.12
CA GLY A 140 -19.30 -3.83 4.34
C GLY A 140 -18.28 -3.18 5.29
N ASP A 141 -17.19 -3.89 5.57
CA ASP A 141 -16.11 -3.48 6.47
C ASP A 141 -14.94 -2.78 5.75
N ALA A 142 -14.96 -2.67 4.41
CA ALA A 142 -13.77 -2.28 3.66
C ALA A 142 -14.03 -1.24 2.55
N LEU A 143 -13.07 -0.34 2.37
CA LEU A 143 -13.02 0.56 1.22
C LEU A 143 -12.61 -0.21 -0.04
N MET A 144 -13.29 0.06 -1.14
CA MET A 144 -13.10 -0.62 -2.42
C MET A 144 -12.35 0.26 -3.43
N PHE A 145 -11.33 -0.30 -4.08
CA PHE A 145 -10.55 0.40 -5.10
C PHE A 145 -10.65 -0.34 -6.44
N SER A 146 -11.03 0.39 -7.50
CA SER A 146 -11.20 -0.15 -8.86
C SER A 146 -9.88 -0.36 -9.61
N THR A 147 -8.79 0.20 -9.08
CA THR A 147 -7.47 0.15 -9.70
C THR A 147 -6.99 -1.29 -9.91
N THR A 148 -6.50 -1.53 -11.13
CA THR A 148 -5.77 -2.75 -11.50
C THR A 148 -4.35 -2.35 -11.85
N TYR A 149 -3.37 -3.01 -11.23
CA TYR A 149 -1.95 -2.77 -11.49
C TYR A 149 -1.36 -3.98 -12.19
N THR A 150 -0.57 -3.77 -13.25
CA THR A 150 0.09 -4.87 -13.97
C THR A 150 1.56 -4.52 -14.18
N LEU A 151 2.43 -5.29 -13.56
CA LEU A 151 3.86 -5.27 -13.82
C LEU A 151 4.17 -6.29 -14.93
N LYS A 152 4.94 -5.90 -15.95
CA LYS A 152 5.29 -6.74 -17.10
C LYS A 152 6.78 -7.07 -17.09
N ASP A 153 7.14 -8.14 -17.79
CA ASP A 153 8.52 -8.61 -17.96
C ASP A 153 9.25 -8.81 -16.62
N VAL A 154 8.56 -9.51 -15.72
CA VAL A 154 8.92 -9.69 -14.32
C VAL A 154 9.68 -10.99 -14.11
N SER A 155 10.76 -10.93 -13.32
CA SER A 155 11.50 -12.08 -12.83
C SER A 155 10.96 -12.60 -11.49
N ASN A 156 11.35 -13.82 -11.07
CA ASN A 156 10.84 -14.46 -9.86
C ASN A 156 11.20 -13.74 -8.55
N ASP A 157 12.20 -12.86 -8.58
CA ASP A 157 12.66 -12.01 -7.47
C ASP A 157 11.96 -10.65 -7.40
N PHE A 158 10.79 -10.52 -8.02
CA PHE A 158 10.06 -9.27 -8.03
C PHE A 158 9.61 -8.81 -6.64
N GLU A 159 9.59 -7.49 -6.48
CA GLU A 159 9.01 -6.82 -5.33
C GLU A 159 8.06 -5.72 -5.81
N ILE A 160 6.82 -5.76 -5.33
CA ILE A 160 5.85 -4.68 -5.51
C ILE A 160 5.52 -4.12 -4.13
N SER A 161 5.97 -2.90 -3.87
CA SER A 161 5.63 -2.16 -2.66
C SER A 161 4.21 -1.61 -2.76
N ILE A 162 3.45 -1.80 -1.69
CA ILE A 162 2.12 -1.28 -1.49
C ILE A 162 2.17 -0.33 -0.30
N GLU A 163 1.73 0.90 -0.49
CA GLU A 163 1.65 1.90 0.57
C GLU A 163 0.22 2.44 0.64
N VAL A 164 -0.28 2.59 1.86
CA VAL A 164 -1.61 3.12 2.15
C VAL A 164 -1.45 4.47 2.80
N TYR A 165 -2.10 5.49 2.24
CA TYR A 165 -2.07 6.84 2.80
C TYR A 165 -3.46 7.26 3.25
N SER A 166 -3.52 8.07 4.30
CA SER A 166 -4.75 8.72 4.76
C SER A 166 -4.58 10.24 4.82
N LEU A 167 -5.67 10.95 4.56
CA LEU A 167 -5.82 12.39 4.73
C LEU A 167 -7.07 12.64 5.57
N VAL A 168 -6.94 13.53 6.55
CA VAL A 168 -8.05 13.96 7.41
C VAL A 168 -8.23 15.45 7.21
N GLN A 169 -9.38 15.89 6.68
CA GLN A 169 -9.74 17.30 6.63
C GLN A 169 -10.82 17.55 7.67
N LYS A 170 -10.47 18.26 8.73
CA LYS A 170 -11.44 18.66 9.77
C LYS A 170 -12.19 19.89 9.26
N LYS A 171 -13.51 19.86 9.40
CA LYS A 171 -14.32 21.05 9.18
C LYS A 171 -14.21 21.94 10.41
N ASP A 172 -13.84 23.20 10.24
CA ASP A 172 -13.84 24.14 11.36
C ASP A 172 -15.30 24.35 11.82
N PRO A 173 -15.60 24.25 13.13
CA PRO A 173 -16.92 24.56 13.63
C PRO A 173 -17.13 26.08 13.62
N SER A 174 -17.31 26.70 12.46
CA SER A 174 -17.63 28.11 12.38
C SER A 174 -19.11 28.34 12.69
N VAL A 175 -19.32 29.06 13.80
CA VAL A 175 -20.45 29.89 14.25
C VAL A 175 -21.67 29.95 13.29
N PRO A 176 -22.91 29.70 13.79
CA PRO A 176 -24.11 29.72 12.96
C PRO A 176 -24.29 31.05 12.21
N ASP A 177 -24.61 30.92 10.92
CA ASP A 177 -24.89 31.99 9.96
C ASP A 177 -25.78 33.09 10.54
N LYS A 178 -25.16 34.20 10.97
CA LYS A 178 -25.88 35.47 11.06
C LYS A 178 -26.00 36.04 9.67
N LYS A 179 -27.16 35.80 9.05
CA LYS A 179 -27.72 36.50 7.87
C LYS A 179 -27.05 37.85 7.62
N LYS A 180 -26.11 37.92 6.67
CA LYS A 180 -25.57 39.20 6.19
C LYS A 180 -26.63 39.90 5.34
N LYS A 181 -27.25 40.94 5.92
CA LYS A 181 -27.97 41.97 5.17
C LYS A 181 -27.04 42.55 4.11
N ALA A 182 -27.55 42.68 2.90
CA ALA A 182 -26.89 43.35 1.79
C ALA A 182 -26.47 44.77 2.17
N TYR A 183 -25.17 45.08 2.09
CA TYR A 183 -24.66 46.44 2.11
C TYR A 183 -23.91 46.69 0.80
N LYS A 184 -24.53 47.45 -0.10
CA LYS A 184 -23.87 47.96 -1.31
C LYS A 184 -22.79 48.95 -0.88
N SER A 185 -21.55 48.77 -1.36
CA SER A 185 -20.57 49.85 -1.34
C SER A 185 -19.93 49.99 -2.72
N LYS A 186 -19.87 51.24 -3.16
CA LYS A 186 -19.37 51.69 -4.47
C LYS A 186 -17.85 51.72 -4.44
N ALA A 187 -17.23 51.51 -5.60
CA ALA A 187 -15.81 51.66 -5.85
C ALA A 187 -15.25 53.02 -5.39
N ILE A 188 -13.98 53.05 -4.92
CA ILE A 188 -13.00 54.14 -5.07
C ILE A 188 -11.59 53.60 -4.69
N THR A 189 -10.61 54.04 -5.48
CA THR A 189 -9.16 53.76 -5.65
C THR A 189 -8.23 53.55 -4.43
N PRO A 190 -7.06 52.88 -4.60
CA PRO A 190 -6.07 52.70 -3.54
C PRO A 190 -5.06 53.87 -3.50
N LYS A 191 -4.96 54.55 -2.36
CA LYS A 191 -3.78 55.36 -2.00
C LYS A 191 -3.37 55.02 -0.57
N GLN A 192 -2.15 54.46 -0.49
CA GLN A 192 -1.17 54.49 0.60
C GLN A 192 -1.66 54.92 1.98
N PHE A 193 -1.47 54.08 3.01
CA PHE A 193 -0.89 54.54 4.29
C PHE A 193 -0.18 53.38 4.99
N LEU A 194 1.14 53.53 5.13
CA LEU A 194 1.98 52.87 6.14
C LEU A 194 1.66 53.47 7.51
N THR A 195 1.53 52.64 8.56
CA THR A 195 2.16 52.81 9.90
C THR A 195 1.64 51.80 10.95
N SER A 196 2.60 51.07 11.53
CA SER A 196 2.82 50.85 12.99
C SER A 196 1.85 50.03 13.88
N ILE A 197 2.27 48.79 14.17
CA ILE A 197 2.53 48.16 15.49
C ILE A 197 1.74 48.67 16.73
N THR A 198 0.86 47.84 17.33
CA THR A 198 1.03 47.24 18.69
C THR A 198 -0.22 46.54 19.27
N THR A 199 0.04 45.40 19.92
CA THR A 199 -0.59 44.81 21.13
C THR A 199 -1.90 43.99 21.11
N LYS A 200 -1.69 42.67 21.33
CA LYS A 200 -2.36 41.71 22.24
C LYS A 200 -3.76 41.17 21.90
N SER A 201 -3.83 39.89 21.52
CA SER A 201 -4.42 38.82 22.37
C SER A 201 -4.27 37.41 21.76
N THR A 202 -3.74 36.49 22.57
CA THR A 202 -4.17 35.09 22.77
C THR A 202 -4.52 34.21 21.55
N LEU A 203 -3.64 33.25 21.25
CA LEU A 203 -3.89 31.79 21.08
C LEU A 203 -2.78 31.21 20.18
N HIS A 204 -1.96 30.33 20.75
CA HIS A 204 -0.93 29.61 20.03
C HIS A 204 -1.58 28.58 19.09
N SER A 205 -1.79 28.97 17.83
CA SER A 205 -1.77 28.08 16.68
C SER A 205 -0.39 28.20 16.05
N SER A 206 0.44 27.19 16.21
CA SER A 206 1.75 27.12 15.55
C SER A 206 1.57 26.64 14.12
N VAL A 207 1.21 27.55 13.22
CA VAL A 207 1.50 27.41 11.79
C VAL A 207 2.59 28.43 11.48
N MET A 208 3.82 27.95 11.53
CA MET A 208 5.01 28.69 11.14
C MET A 208 5.03 28.77 9.61
N ALA A 209 4.16 29.59 9.04
CA ALA A 209 4.33 30.06 7.67
C ALA A 209 5.50 31.05 7.71
N SER A 210 6.67 30.60 7.26
CA SER A 210 7.79 31.49 6.97
C SER A 210 7.35 32.49 5.89
N LEU A 211 6.96 33.68 6.32
CA LEU A 211 6.88 34.89 5.50
C LEU A 211 8.30 35.17 4.96
N GLY A 212 8.68 34.60 3.82
CA GLY A 212 10.04 34.83 3.32
C GLY A 212 10.57 34.00 2.14
N SER A 213 9.77 33.19 1.44
CA SER A 213 10.25 32.55 0.21
C SER A 213 9.13 32.32 -0.79
N LEU A 214 9.26 32.91 -1.97
CA LEU A 214 8.48 32.64 -3.19
C LEU A 214 8.60 31.16 -3.66
N HIS A 215 9.22 30.29 -2.87
CA HIS A 215 9.54 28.91 -3.19
C HIS A 215 9.25 27.92 -2.03
N ALA A 216 8.37 28.29 -1.09
CA ALA A 216 7.95 27.37 -0.03
C ALA A 216 7.11 26.21 -0.62
N VAL A 217 7.69 25.01 -0.65
CA VAL A 217 6.97 23.77 -0.96
C VAL A 217 6.23 23.35 0.30
N CYS A 218 4.92 23.16 0.21
CA CYS A 218 4.10 22.73 1.34
C CYS A 218 4.42 21.28 1.73
N THR A 219 4.42 21.01 3.03
CA THR A 219 4.51 19.65 3.56
C THR A 219 3.20 18.93 3.26
N ARG A 220 3.27 17.69 2.78
CA ARG A 220 2.09 16.87 2.46
C ARG A 220 1.28 16.59 3.70
N ASN A 221 -0.04 16.63 3.58
CA ASN A 221 -0.95 16.26 4.66
C ASN A 221 -1.38 14.78 4.61
N PHE A 222 -1.13 14.09 3.49
CA PHE A 222 -1.24 12.62 3.45
C PHE A 222 -0.19 11.97 4.34
N ILE A 223 -0.63 11.11 5.25
CA ILE A 223 0.22 10.35 6.15
C ILE A 223 0.22 8.90 5.70
N LEU A 224 1.41 8.27 5.64
CA LEU A 224 1.54 6.84 5.41
C LEU A 224 0.91 6.12 6.60
N VAL A 225 -0.14 5.34 6.38
CA VAL A 225 -0.85 4.55 7.41
C VAL A 225 -0.73 3.06 7.20
N GLY A 226 0.14 2.62 6.30
CA GLY A 226 0.48 1.21 6.15
C GLY A 226 1.36 0.93 4.96
N SER A 227 2.16 -0.13 5.04
CA SER A 227 2.90 -0.65 3.90
C SER A 227 2.90 -2.17 3.87
N TYR A 228 3.17 -2.75 2.70
CA TYR A 228 3.46 -4.16 2.53
C TYR A 228 4.24 -4.39 1.24
N THR A 229 5.21 -5.32 1.24
CA THR A 229 5.95 -5.70 0.03
C THR A 229 5.47 -7.05 -0.49
N LEU A 230 4.84 -7.05 -1.67
CA LEU A 230 4.46 -8.28 -2.36
C LEU A 230 5.66 -8.85 -3.12
N SER A 231 5.81 -10.18 -3.06
CA SER A 231 6.78 -10.95 -3.84
C SER A 231 6.16 -12.26 -4.34
N LEU A 232 6.95 -13.15 -4.93
CA LEU A 232 6.46 -14.45 -5.42
C LEU A 232 5.79 -15.30 -4.32
N SER A 233 6.28 -15.22 -3.07
CA SER A 233 5.68 -15.88 -1.89
C SER A 233 4.28 -15.37 -1.55
N SER A 234 3.94 -14.17 -2.03
CA SER A 234 2.63 -13.55 -1.83
C SER A 234 1.57 -14.10 -2.80
N VAL A 235 1.99 -14.68 -3.93
CA VAL A 235 1.08 -15.24 -4.94
C VAL A 235 0.22 -16.34 -4.29
N GLY A 236 -1.07 -16.34 -4.61
CA GLY A 236 -2.03 -17.27 -4.03
C GLY A 236 -2.66 -16.83 -2.71
N ASN A 237 -2.05 -15.87 -1.99
CA ASN A 237 -2.66 -15.21 -0.83
C ASN A 237 -3.59 -14.07 -1.26
N THR A 238 -4.53 -13.71 -0.39
CA THR A 238 -5.47 -12.60 -0.65
C THR A 238 -5.64 -11.63 0.52
N LYS A 239 -4.96 -11.88 1.64
CA LYS A 239 -5.00 -11.09 2.88
C LYS A 239 -3.55 -10.92 3.36
N PHE A 240 -3.14 -9.69 3.57
CA PHE A 240 -1.76 -9.31 3.90
C PHE A 240 -1.79 -8.41 5.14
N ALA A 241 -1.04 -8.77 6.18
CA ALA A 241 -0.95 -7.95 7.38
C ALA A 241 -0.10 -6.72 7.07
N VAL A 242 -0.56 -5.54 7.49
CA VAL A 242 0.11 -4.28 7.19
C VAL A 242 1.31 -4.10 8.14
N ASP A 243 2.47 -3.74 7.58
CA ASP A 243 3.67 -3.45 8.36
C ASP A 243 3.47 -2.19 9.23
N LYS A 244 4.08 -2.19 10.42
CA LYS A 244 3.93 -1.09 11.39
C LYS A 244 4.42 0.24 10.81
N ILE A 245 3.59 1.26 10.93
CA ILE A 245 3.96 2.64 10.60
C ILE A 245 4.78 3.24 11.73
N ASN A 246 5.88 3.91 11.39
CA ASN A 246 6.56 4.84 12.28
C ASN A 246 5.67 6.06 12.51
N TYR A 247 4.99 6.12 13.65
CA TYR A 247 4.46 7.38 14.16
C TYR A 247 5.62 8.33 14.48
N ASP A 248 5.37 9.63 14.32
CA ASP A 248 6.34 10.69 14.56
C ASP A 248 6.91 10.60 15.99
N VAL A 249 8.16 11.07 16.16
CA VAL A 249 9.05 10.80 17.30
C VAL A 249 8.42 11.13 18.66
N LYS A 250 7.50 12.10 18.71
CA LYS A 250 6.80 12.50 19.95
C LYS A 250 5.80 11.47 20.49
N GLU A 251 5.13 10.69 19.62
CA GLU A 251 4.18 9.66 20.07
C GLU A 251 4.89 8.37 20.48
N ARG A 252 6.08 8.10 19.90
CA ARG A 252 6.94 6.97 20.29
C ARG A 252 7.47 7.07 21.71
N GLU A 253 7.87 8.25 22.16
CA GLU A 253 8.33 8.45 23.54
C GLU A 253 7.23 8.21 24.58
N LEU A 254 5.99 8.52 24.25
CA LEU A 254 4.86 8.41 25.18
C LEU A 254 4.17 7.04 25.15
N LEU A 255 4.16 6.36 24.00
CA LEU A 255 3.36 5.14 23.79
C LEU A 255 4.17 3.94 23.27
N GLY A 256 5.50 4.05 23.22
CA GLY A 256 6.40 3.00 22.70
C GLY A 256 6.22 1.61 23.34
N TYR A 257 5.79 1.55 24.60
CA TYR A 257 5.51 0.29 25.31
C TYR A 257 4.18 -0.38 24.92
N LEU A 258 3.26 0.34 24.26
CA LEU A 258 1.97 -0.19 23.77
C LEU A 258 2.01 -0.70 22.32
N PHE A 259 3.06 -0.38 21.55
CA PHE A 259 3.12 -0.63 20.10
C PHE A 259 3.84 -1.91 19.71
N GLN A 260 3.91 -2.91 20.58
CA GLN A 260 4.89 -3.98 20.40
C GLN A 260 4.54 -5.05 19.36
N GLU A 261 3.29 -5.25 18.91
CA GLU A 261 3.02 -6.20 17.80
C GLU A 261 1.77 -5.88 16.95
N LYS A 262 0.88 -4.97 17.37
CA LYS A 262 -0.39 -4.74 16.68
C LYS A 262 -0.47 -3.33 16.09
N VAL A 263 -1.24 -3.22 15.01
CA VAL A 263 -1.67 -1.93 14.46
C VAL A 263 -2.18 -1.07 15.63
N PRO A 264 -1.72 0.18 15.77
CA PRO A 264 -2.04 1.06 16.90
C PRO A 264 -3.50 0.93 17.33
N PHE A 265 -3.74 0.92 18.65
CA PHE A 265 -5.10 0.88 19.19
C PHE A 265 -5.98 2.01 18.61
N LEU A 266 -5.37 3.16 18.32
CA LEU A 266 -5.99 4.34 17.71
C LEU A 266 -5.98 4.37 16.16
N SER A 267 -5.45 3.33 15.51
CA SER A 267 -5.45 3.25 14.05
C SER A 267 -6.86 3.07 13.50
N LEU A 268 -7.12 3.70 12.35
CA LEU A 268 -8.36 3.59 11.58
C LEU A 268 -8.52 2.22 10.89
N LEU A 269 -7.40 1.52 10.69
CA LEU A 269 -7.33 0.28 9.90
C LEU A 269 -7.58 -0.96 10.75
N GLU A 270 -8.23 -1.98 10.16
CA GLU A 270 -8.30 -3.34 10.74
C GLU A 270 -6.89 -3.93 10.93
N GLY A 271 -5.97 -3.56 10.05
CA GLY A 271 -4.58 -4.02 10.02
C GLY A 271 -4.23 -5.00 8.90
N HIS A 272 -5.14 -5.17 7.94
CA HIS A 272 -4.91 -5.98 6.75
C HIS A 272 -5.21 -5.21 5.46
N ILE A 273 -4.50 -5.57 4.39
CA ILE A 273 -4.86 -5.23 3.01
C ILE A 273 -5.40 -6.50 2.36
N ARG A 274 -6.51 -6.39 1.62
CA ARG A 274 -7.06 -7.51 0.84
C ARG A 274 -6.94 -7.20 -0.64
N LEU A 275 -6.35 -8.11 -1.42
CA LEU A 275 -6.22 -7.96 -2.87
C LEU A 275 -6.09 -9.33 -3.53
N LYS A 276 -6.22 -9.38 -4.85
CA LYS A 276 -5.99 -10.58 -5.65
C LYS A 276 -4.76 -10.39 -6.53
N ILE A 277 -3.80 -11.30 -6.38
CA ILE A 277 -2.62 -11.40 -7.23
C ILE A 277 -2.89 -12.46 -8.31
N LYS A 278 -2.66 -12.10 -9.56
CA LYS A 278 -2.59 -13.03 -10.68
C LYS A 278 -1.17 -12.97 -11.23
N CYS A 279 -0.49 -14.11 -11.19
CA CYS A 279 0.78 -14.32 -11.87
C CYS A 279 0.55 -15.52 -12.79
N PRO A 280 0.18 -15.33 -14.07
CA PRO A 280 0.18 -16.42 -15.02
C PRO A 280 1.63 -16.85 -15.25
N LEU A 281 2.11 -17.74 -14.38
CA LEU A 281 3.34 -18.46 -14.64
C LEU A 281 3.08 -19.32 -15.88
N ASN A 282 3.90 -19.17 -16.91
CA ASN A 282 3.83 -20.02 -18.09
C ASN A 282 4.37 -21.44 -17.81
N SER A 283 4.31 -21.91 -16.56
CA SER A 283 4.46 -23.33 -16.28
C SER A 283 3.23 -24.02 -16.84
N SER A 284 3.37 -24.69 -17.98
CA SER A 284 2.32 -25.56 -18.55
C SER A 284 1.97 -26.74 -17.64
N VAL A 285 2.70 -26.91 -16.54
CA VAL A 285 2.54 -27.99 -15.57
C VAL A 285 1.35 -27.69 -14.67
N GLU A 286 0.18 -28.20 -15.05
CA GLU A 286 -0.94 -28.39 -14.14
C GLU A 286 -1.10 -29.88 -13.86
N GLU A 287 -1.05 -30.26 -12.59
CA GLU A 287 -1.27 -31.64 -12.17
C GLU A 287 -2.46 -31.69 -11.22
N LYS A 288 -3.28 -32.75 -11.32
CA LYS A 288 -4.50 -32.90 -10.52
C LYS A 288 -4.65 -34.35 -10.10
N GLY A 289 -4.87 -34.58 -8.82
CA GLY A 289 -4.97 -35.95 -8.32
C GLY A 289 -5.29 -36.03 -6.84
N PHE A 290 -5.60 -37.24 -6.38
CA PHE A 290 -5.70 -37.50 -4.96
C PHE A 290 -4.31 -37.74 -4.37
N LEU A 291 -3.99 -37.01 -3.30
CA LEU A 291 -2.85 -37.30 -2.44
C LEU A 291 -3.36 -37.53 -1.03
N THR A 292 -2.54 -38.18 -0.22
CA THR A 292 -2.81 -38.33 1.21
C THR A 292 -1.83 -37.45 1.97
N ILE A 293 -2.33 -36.47 2.72
CA ILE A 293 -1.52 -35.57 3.55
C ILE A 293 -1.53 -36.05 4.99
N PHE A 294 -0.40 -35.92 5.65
CA PHE A 294 -0.28 -36.10 7.09
C PHE A 294 -0.64 -34.79 7.79
N GLU A 295 -1.64 -34.82 8.66
CA GLU A 295 -2.05 -33.69 9.49
C GLU A 295 -1.95 -34.09 10.97
N ASP A 296 -1.37 -33.21 11.79
CA ASP A 296 -1.40 -33.36 13.24
C ASP A 296 -2.74 -32.83 13.77
N VAL A 297 -3.54 -33.73 14.33
CA VAL A 297 -4.82 -33.41 14.96
C VAL A 297 -4.70 -33.71 16.46
N SER A 298 -4.53 -32.65 17.25
CA SER A 298 -4.47 -32.73 18.72
C SER A 298 -3.31 -33.59 19.27
N GLY A 299 -2.16 -33.58 18.61
CA GLY A 299 -0.97 -34.35 18.99
C GLY A 299 -0.95 -35.77 18.39
N PHE A 300 -1.95 -36.11 17.57
CA PHE A 300 -2.03 -37.38 16.87
C PHE A 300 -1.97 -37.17 15.37
N GLY A 301 -0.97 -37.78 14.74
CA GLY A 301 -0.79 -37.74 13.29
C GLY A 301 -1.80 -38.62 12.56
N THR A 302 -2.59 -38.03 11.67
CA THR A 302 -3.56 -38.75 10.83
C THR A 302 -3.32 -38.46 9.36
N TRP A 303 -3.52 -39.47 8.52
CA TRP A 303 -3.41 -39.34 7.08
C TRP A 303 -4.78 -39.13 6.44
N HIS A 304 -4.95 -38.00 5.75
CA HIS A 304 -6.21 -37.64 5.09
C HIS A 304 -6.05 -37.60 3.57
N GLN A 305 -6.91 -38.32 2.86
CA GLN A 305 -6.99 -38.22 1.40
C GLN A 305 -7.69 -36.92 1.03
N LYS A 306 -7.06 -36.12 0.16
CA LYS A 306 -7.61 -34.86 -0.37
C LYS A 306 -7.39 -34.80 -1.87
N TRP A 307 -8.21 -34.01 -2.55
CA TRP A 307 -8.05 -33.68 -3.96
C TRP A 307 -7.13 -32.47 -4.12
N TYR A 308 -6.01 -32.66 -4.81
CA TYR A 308 -4.97 -31.66 -5.03
C TYR A 308 -4.99 -31.14 -6.45
N ILE A 309 -4.68 -29.85 -6.59
CA ILE A 309 -4.43 -29.20 -7.87
C ILE A 309 -3.16 -28.37 -7.73
N LEU A 310 -2.15 -28.71 -8.52
CA LEU A 310 -1.01 -27.86 -8.82
C LEU A 310 -1.39 -26.91 -9.96
N SER A 311 -1.30 -25.61 -9.73
CA SER A 311 -1.49 -24.59 -10.77
C SER A 311 -0.62 -23.38 -10.45
N GLY A 312 0.21 -22.97 -11.40
CA GLY A 312 1.28 -22.01 -11.17
C GLY A 312 2.26 -22.52 -10.10
N ASN A 313 2.53 -21.71 -9.08
CA ASN A 313 3.42 -22.05 -7.97
C ASN A 313 2.69 -22.56 -6.73
N CYS A 314 1.39 -22.87 -6.81
CA CYS A 314 0.60 -23.23 -5.65
C CYS A 314 -0.04 -24.62 -5.82
N ILE A 315 0.05 -25.42 -4.75
CA ILE A 315 -0.73 -26.64 -4.58
C ILE A 315 -1.93 -26.30 -3.69
N SER A 316 -3.15 -26.36 -4.23
CA SER A 316 -4.38 -26.14 -3.47
C SER A 316 -5.14 -27.46 -3.29
N TYR A 317 -5.79 -27.65 -2.14
CA TYR A 317 -6.52 -28.91 -1.88
C TYR A 317 -7.92 -28.74 -1.28
N TRP A 318 -8.77 -29.71 -1.61
CA TRP A 318 -10.17 -29.83 -1.18
C TRP A 318 -10.45 -31.27 -0.73
N THR A 319 -11.58 -31.52 -0.07
CA THR A 319 -11.99 -32.90 0.23
C THR A 319 -12.34 -33.66 -1.04
N TYR A 320 -13.10 -33.02 -1.94
CA TYR A 320 -13.56 -33.63 -3.19
C TYR A 320 -13.33 -32.73 -4.41
N PRO A 321 -13.24 -33.30 -5.63
CA PRO A 321 -13.08 -32.52 -6.87
C PRO A 321 -14.18 -31.47 -7.10
N ASP A 322 -15.43 -31.79 -6.73
CA ASP A 322 -16.59 -30.92 -6.95
C ASP A 322 -16.59 -29.67 -6.07
N ASP A 323 -15.92 -29.71 -4.90
CA ASP A 323 -15.85 -28.58 -3.99
C ASP A 323 -15.13 -27.38 -4.60
N LYS A 324 -14.24 -27.59 -5.59
CA LYS A 324 -13.54 -26.52 -6.31
C LYS A 324 -14.48 -25.43 -6.84
N LYS A 325 -15.65 -25.84 -7.33
CA LYS A 325 -16.63 -24.90 -7.93
C LYS A 325 -17.51 -24.22 -6.89
N ARG A 326 -17.55 -24.75 -5.65
CA ARG A 326 -18.50 -24.38 -4.61
C ARG A 326 -17.86 -23.64 -3.45
N LYS A 327 -16.58 -23.92 -3.15
CA LYS A 327 -15.90 -23.49 -1.93
C LYS A 327 -14.43 -23.14 -2.19
N ASN A 328 -13.90 -22.30 -1.30
CA ASN A 328 -12.45 -22.07 -1.22
C ASN A 328 -11.71 -23.36 -0.84
N PRO A 329 -10.43 -23.51 -1.24
CA PRO A 329 -9.63 -24.66 -0.82
C PRO A 329 -9.47 -24.69 0.69
N ILE A 330 -9.29 -25.91 1.22
CA ILE A 330 -9.04 -26.17 2.65
C ILE A 330 -7.67 -25.60 3.03
N GLY A 331 -6.68 -25.80 2.17
CA GLY A 331 -5.35 -25.23 2.35
C GLY A 331 -4.63 -25.02 1.02
N ARG A 332 -3.50 -24.30 1.11
CA ARG A 332 -2.63 -23.97 0.00
C ARG A 332 -1.18 -24.11 0.44
N ILE A 333 -0.38 -24.78 -0.37
CA ILE A 333 1.07 -24.89 -0.21
C ILE A 333 1.67 -24.05 -1.34
N ASN A 334 2.36 -22.96 -0.99
CA ASN A 334 3.06 -22.12 -1.96
C ASN A 334 4.48 -22.67 -2.15
N LEU A 335 4.77 -23.16 -3.35
CA LEU A 335 6.06 -23.73 -3.72
C LEU A 335 7.18 -22.69 -3.77
N ALA A 336 6.84 -21.39 -3.88
CA ALA A 336 7.83 -20.33 -3.76
C ALA A 336 8.45 -20.23 -2.35
N ASN A 337 7.80 -20.85 -1.36
CA ASN A 337 8.28 -20.89 0.02
C ASN A 337 9.07 -22.18 0.31
N CYS A 338 9.26 -23.07 -0.67
CA CYS A 338 9.98 -24.32 -0.48
C CYS A 338 11.46 -24.05 -0.18
N THR A 339 12.00 -24.74 0.82
CA THR A 339 13.42 -24.62 1.18
C THR A 339 14.31 -25.50 0.30
N SER A 340 13.75 -26.57 -0.27
CA SER A 340 14.47 -27.49 -1.12
C SER A 340 14.41 -27.05 -2.59
N HIS A 341 15.54 -27.17 -3.29
CA HIS A 341 15.63 -26.90 -4.73
C HIS A 341 14.83 -27.90 -5.57
N GLN A 342 14.67 -29.12 -5.06
CA GLN A 342 13.89 -30.19 -5.68
C GLN A 342 13.04 -30.90 -4.63
N ILE A 343 11.99 -31.57 -5.08
CA ILE A 343 11.13 -32.37 -4.21
C ILE A 343 11.67 -33.78 -4.15
N GLU A 344 11.92 -34.26 -2.94
CA GLU A 344 12.52 -35.57 -2.69
C GLU A 344 11.53 -36.50 -1.97
N PRO A 345 11.73 -37.83 -2.06
CA PRO A 345 11.02 -38.77 -1.21
C PRO A 345 11.20 -38.41 0.27
N ALA A 346 10.14 -38.59 1.07
CA ALA A 346 10.20 -38.29 2.49
C ALA A 346 11.27 -39.15 3.19
N ASN A 347 12.03 -38.54 4.11
CA ASN A 347 13.06 -39.25 4.85
C ASN A 347 12.45 -40.44 5.60
N ARG A 348 13.01 -41.63 5.36
CA ARG A 348 12.53 -42.90 5.91
C ARG A 348 12.69 -43.04 7.41
N GLU A 349 13.56 -42.23 8.02
CA GLU A 349 13.68 -42.13 9.47
C GLU A 349 12.41 -41.53 10.11
N PHE A 350 11.72 -40.63 9.40
CA PHE A 350 10.52 -39.95 9.89
C PHE A 350 9.23 -40.45 9.24
N CYS A 351 9.29 -41.00 8.02
CA CYS A 351 8.12 -41.46 7.28
C CYS A 351 8.29 -42.88 6.72
N THR A 352 7.56 -43.83 7.30
CA THR A 352 7.52 -45.23 6.84
C THR A 352 6.56 -45.46 5.69
N ARG A 353 5.71 -44.49 5.34
CA ARG A 353 4.67 -44.65 4.31
C ARG A 353 5.28 -44.67 2.91
N CYS A 354 4.93 -45.68 2.11
CA CYS A 354 5.37 -45.78 0.72
C CYS A 354 4.85 -44.61 -0.12
N ASN A 355 5.55 -44.31 -1.23
CA ASN A 355 5.15 -43.28 -2.20
C ASN A 355 4.87 -41.90 -1.58
N THR A 356 5.66 -41.52 -0.57
CA THR A 356 5.54 -40.23 0.12
C THR A 356 6.71 -39.34 -0.26
N PHE A 357 6.43 -38.10 -0.61
CA PHE A 357 7.40 -37.04 -0.83
C PHE A 357 7.25 -35.96 0.25
N GLU A 358 8.30 -35.20 0.49
CA GLU A 358 8.32 -34.15 1.49
C GLU A 358 8.40 -32.75 0.84
N LEU A 359 7.60 -31.83 1.39
CA LEU A 359 7.59 -30.42 1.02
C LEU A 359 7.83 -29.59 2.28
N ILE A 360 9.05 -29.10 2.45
CA ILE A 360 9.40 -28.21 3.56
C ILE A 360 9.24 -26.77 3.06
N THR A 361 8.40 -25.99 3.74
CA THR A 361 8.20 -24.57 3.42
C THR A 361 8.52 -23.69 4.62
N VAL A 362 9.08 -22.52 4.37
CA VAL A 362 9.38 -21.52 5.41
C VAL A 362 8.55 -20.28 5.18
N ARG A 363 7.93 -19.78 6.25
CA ARG A 363 7.21 -18.50 6.26
C ARG A 363 7.30 -17.87 7.65
N PRO A 364 7.07 -16.54 7.77
CA PRO A 364 6.90 -15.91 9.06
C PRO A 364 5.78 -16.57 9.88
N GLN A 365 5.97 -16.60 11.20
CA GLN A 365 4.99 -17.10 12.16
C GLN A 365 3.73 -16.23 12.13
N ARG A 366 2.56 -16.86 12.11
CA ARG A 366 1.23 -16.23 12.15
C ARG A 366 0.60 -16.45 13.53
N GLU A 367 -0.37 -15.61 13.90
CA GLU A 367 -1.08 -15.70 15.19
C GLU A 367 -1.75 -17.07 15.42
N ASP A 368 -2.10 -17.79 14.35
CA ASP A 368 -2.74 -19.11 14.42
C ASP A 368 -1.75 -20.30 14.43
N ASP A 369 -0.45 -20.03 14.33
CA ASP A 369 0.58 -21.07 14.38
C ASP A 369 0.79 -21.51 15.82
N ARG A 370 0.73 -22.83 16.07
CA ARG A 370 0.96 -23.43 17.38
C ARG A 370 2.44 -23.57 17.71
#